data_AF-A0A972F5H4-F1
#
_entry.id   AF-A0A972F5H4-F1
#
_cell.length_a   1.000
_cell.length_b   1.000
_cell.length_c   1.000
_cell.angle_alpha   90.00
_cell.angle_beta   90.00
_cell.angle_gamma   90.00
#
_symmetry.space_group_name_H-M   'P 1'
#
loop_
_entity.id
_entity.type
_entity.pdbx_description
1 polymer ?
#
loop_
_entity_poly.entity_id
_entity_poly.type
_entity_poly.pdbx_seq_one_letter_code
_entity_poly.pdbx_strand_id
1 'polypeptide(L)'
;MTSLDAATDPQRAVLLGVGNILLTDEGVGVEAVTRFAATHDLPSGLSVLDGGTSAMEMLDDLEDLDLLVVVDCVRVGKPPASVVVLQDDEVPAFFRTRLSPHQVGLSDVFATMLLTGRAPRRIVIVGVQPVEVSTAMGLTAEIEAVMPQVIDAVRRALAEGGYPTQPRKVVAGAH
;
A
#
# COMPACT_ATOMS: atom_id res chain seq x y z
N MET A 1 -12.71 36.61 -23.52
CA MET A 1 -13.26 35.28 -23.19
C MET A 1 -12.06 34.34 -23.05
N THR A 2 -11.32 34.53 -21.97
CA THR A 2 -10.07 33.82 -21.70
C THR A 2 -10.45 32.55 -20.95
N SER A 3 -10.11 31.41 -21.52
CA SER A 3 -10.29 30.08 -20.93
C SER A 3 -9.75 30.11 -19.51
N LEU A 4 -10.62 29.89 -18.52
CA LEU A 4 -10.16 29.43 -17.22
C LEU A 4 -9.64 28.03 -17.46
N ASP A 5 -8.33 27.87 -17.52
CA ASP A 5 -7.71 26.58 -17.28
C ASP A 5 -8.28 26.11 -15.93
N ALA A 6 -9.13 25.08 -15.99
CA ALA A 6 -9.55 24.39 -14.80
C ALA A 6 -8.26 23.94 -14.12
N ALA A 7 -7.94 24.52 -12.96
CA ALA A 7 -6.84 24.06 -12.15
C ALA A 7 -7.13 22.59 -11.86
N THR A 8 -6.45 21.69 -12.59
CA THR A 8 -6.49 20.27 -12.28
C THR A 8 -5.95 20.16 -10.87
N ASP A 9 -6.78 19.66 -9.95
CA ASP A 9 -6.36 19.36 -8.58
C ASP A 9 -5.00 18.63 -8.65
N PRO A 10 -3.96 19.04 -7.89
CA PRO A 10 -2.66 18.39 -7.98
C PRO A 10 -2.83 16.88 -7.84
N GLN A 11 -2.34 16.15 -8.83
CA GLN A 11 -2.50 14.71 -8.86
C GLN A 11 -1.81 14.08 -7.65
N ARG A 12 -2.55 13.43 -6.75
CA ARG A 12 -2.03 12.87 -5.50
C ARG A 12 -2.17 11.35 -5.43
N ALA A 13 -1.06 10.69 -5.10
CA ALA A 13 -1.03 9.27 -4.80
C ALA A 13 -0.40 8.98 -3.44
N VAL A 14 -0.86 7.90 -2.82
CA VAL A 14 -0.31 7.38 -1.58
C VAL A 14 0.04 5.89 -1.75
N LEU A 15 1.26 5.53 -1.37
CA LEU A 15 1.66 4.15 -1.08
C LEU A 15 1.63 3.94 0.43
N LEU A 16 0.69 3.15 0.92
CA LEU A 16 0.46 2.88 2.32
C LEU A 16 0.90 1.46 2.69
N GLY A 17 1.80 1.32 3.65
CA GLY A 17 2.13 0.04 4.26
C GLY A 17 1.35 -0.15 5.54
N VAL A 18 0.65 -1.28 5.67
CA VAL A 18 -0.14 -1.61 6.86
C VAL A 18 0.41 -2.90 7.47
N GLY A 19 0.42 -2.98 8.79
CA GLY A 19 0.89 -4.16 9.48
C GLY A 19 1.38 -3.91 10.90
N ASN A 20 1.55 -5.01 11.63
CA ASN A 20 2.16 -4.99 12.95
C ASN A 20 3.53 -5.66 12.91
N ILE A 21 4.60 -4.84 12.98
CA ILE A 21 5.98 -5.32 12.95
C ILE A 21 6.35 -6.25 14.12
N LEU A 22 5.56 -6.24 15.21
CA LEU A 22 5.73 -7.14 16.36
C LEU A 22 5.21 -8.55 16.10
N LEU A 23 4.55 -8.78 14.96
CA LEU A 23 3.80 -10.00 14.64
C LEU A 23 4.28 -10.69 13.35
N THR A 24 5.58 -10.90 13.22
CA THR A 24 6.24 -11.61 12.11
C THR A 24 5.76 -11.13 10.73
N ASP A 25 5.11 -11.99 9.94
CA ASP A 25 4.67 -11.66 8.58
C ASP A 25 3.54 -10.62 8.53
N GLU A 26 2.89 -10.32 9.67
CA GLU A 26 1.94 -9.20 9.73
C GLU A 26 2.64 -7.85 9.49
N GLY A 27 3.96 -7.76 9.69
CA GLY A 27 4.76 -6.57 9.40
C GLY A 27 5.10 -6.34 7.92
N VAL A 28 4.67 -7.23 7.00
CA VAL A 28 5.12 -7.21 5.59
C VAL A 28 4.82 -5.89 4.87
N GLY A 29 3.68 -5.25 5.14
CA GLY A 29 3.31 -3.99 4.49
C GLY A 29 4.22 -2.85 4.88
N VAL A 30 4.51 -2.71 6.17
CA VAL A 30 5.44 -1.71 6.73
C VAL A 30 6.85 -1.90 6.18
N GLU A 31 7.33 -3.14 6.16
CA GLU A 31 8.66 -3.46 5.64
C GLU A 31 8.76 -3.17 4.13
N ALA A 32 7.75 -3.52 3.35
CA ALA A 32 7.72 -3.30 1.91
C ALA A 32 7.81 -1.80 1.56
N VAL A 33 7.00 -0.95 2.21
CA VAL A 33 7.02 0.50 1.92
C VAL A 33 8.28 1.17 2.42
N THR A 34 8.83 0.71 3.56
CA THR A 34 10.13 1.18 4.08
C THR A 34 11.25 0.89 3.07
N ARG A 35 11.33 -0.36 2.57
CA ARG A 35 12.30 -0.74 1.53
C ARG A 35 12.08 0.04 0.24
N PHE A 36 10.83 0.21 -0.18
CA PHE A 36 10.50 0.96 -1.40
C PHE A 36 10.99 2.41 -1.32
N ALA A 37 10.66 3.11 -0.23
CA ALA A 37 11.09 4.50 0.00
C ALA A 37 12.61 4.66 0.11
N ALA A 38 13.32 3.65 0.65
CA ALA A 38 14.77 3.66 0.74
C ALA A 38 15.45 3.44 -0.63
N THR A 39 14.81 2.71 -1.55
CA THR A 39 15.43 2.20 -2.78
C THR A 39 14.92 2.85 -4.05
N HIS A 40 13.88 3.67 -4.02
CA HIS A 40 13.30 4.29 -5.22
C HIS A 40 13.27 5.82 -5.17
N ASP A 41 13.40 6.43 -6.34
CA ASP A 41 13.08 7.84 -6.54
C ASP A 41 11.58 8.01 -6.64
N LEU A 42 11.05 8.93 -5.83
CA LEU A 42 9.61 9.19 -5.71
C LEU A 42 9.23 10.40 -6.58
N PRO A 43 8.33 10.25 -7.57
CA PRO A 43 7.87 11.38 -8.37
C PRO A 43 7.09 12.38 -7.52
N SER A 44 6.96 13.61 -8.01
CA SER A 44 6.09 14.62 -7.40
C SER A 44 4.66 14.09 -7.29
N GLY A 45 4.03 14.29 -6.13
CA GLY A 45 2.65 13.87 -5.87
C GLY A 45 2.50 12.44 -5.34
N LEU A 46 3.58 11.66 -5.24
CA LEU A 46 3.58 10.37 -4.53
C LEU A 46 4.08 10.55 -3.09
N SER A 47 3.24 10.19 -2.12
CA SER A 47 3.63 10.03 -0.72
C SER A 47 3.73 8.56 -0.35
N VAL A 48 4.71 8.20 0.47
CA VAL A 48 4.86 6.86 1.05
C VAL A 48 4.64 6.95 2.55
N LEU A 49 3.66 6.22 3.07
CA LEU A 49 3.23 6.27 4.46
C LEU A 49 3.36 4.89 5.11
N ASP A 50 3.92 4.87 6.32
CA ASP A 50 3.83 3.74 7.24
C ASP A 50 2.57 3.91 8.09
N GLY A 51 1.55 3.13 7.77
CA GLY A 51 0.26 3.12 8.47
C GLY A 51 0.25 2.32 9.76
N GLY A 52 1.27 1.49 10.00
CA GLY A 52 1.32 0.54 11.11
C GLY A 52 -0.03 -0.15 11.34
N THR A 53 -0.59 0.01 12.54
CA THR A 53 -1.94 -0.45 12.90
C THR A 53 -2.99 0.66 12.98
N SER A 54 -2.63 1.91 12.68
CA SER A 54 -3.43 3.11 13.01
C SER A 54 -3.83 3.91 11.76
N ALA A 55 -4.23 3.23 10.69
CA ALA A 55 -4.70 3.88 9.45
C ALA A 55 -5.86 4.88 9.67
N MET A 56 -6.59 4.77 10.78
CA MET A 56 -7.69 5.69 11.13
C MET A 56 -7.25 7.13 11.41
N GLU A 57 -6.00 7.34 11.81
CA GLU A 57 -5.42 8.68 11.99
C GLU A 57 -5.06 9.33 10.63
N MET A 58 -5.18 8.59 9.53
CA MET A 58 -4.74 9.00 8.19
C MET A 58 -5.90 9.30 7.23
N LEU A 59 -7.14 9.45 7.73
CA LEU A 59 -8.30 9.67 6.87
C LEU A 59 -8.09 10.86 5.90
N ASP A 60 -7.62 12.00 6.41
CA ASP A 60 -7.37 13.21 5.61
C ASP A 60 -6.26 13.00 4.56
N ASP A 61 -5.29 12.12 4.83
CA ASP A 61 -4.22 11.78 3.89
C ASP A 61 -4.69 10.87 2.76
N LEU A 62 -5.75 10.09 3.01
CA LEU A 62 -6.26 9.04 2.11
C LEU A 62 -7.46 9.49 1.27
N GLU A 63 -8.07 10.64 1.59
CA GLU A 63 -9.19 11.21 0.85
C GLU A 63 -8.75 11.95 -0.42
N ASP A 64 -9.66 11.99 -1.40
CA ASP A 64 -9.55 12.76 -2.65
C ASP A 64 -8.26 12.48 -3.47
N LEU A 65 -7.73 11.26 -3.35
CA LEU A 65 -6.55 10.80 -4.09
C LEU A 65 -6.90 10.35 -5.52
N ASP A 66 -5.96 10.47 -6.45
CA ASP A 66 -6.06 9.79 -7.74
C ASP A 66 -5.75 8.29 -7.61
N LEU A 67 -4.82 7.94 -6.71
CA LEU A 67 -4.38 6.57 -6.49
C LEU A 67 -4.03 6.30 -5.03
N LEU A 68 -4.60 5.24 -4.48
CA LEU A 68 -4.15 4.63 -3.23
C LEU A 68 -3.64 3.21 -3.51
N VAL A 69 -2.36 2.95 -3.21
CA VAL A 69 -1.77 1.61 -3.22
C VAL A 69 -1.52 1.18 -1.77
N VAL A 70 -2.15 0.10 -1.34
CA VAL A 70 -1.98 -0.46 0.00
C VAL A 70 -1.17 -1.76 -0.08
N VAL A 71 -0.17 -1.92 0.79
CA VAL A 71 0.52 -3.20 1.00
C VAL A 71 0.12 -3.75 2.37
N ASP A 72 -0.41 -4.97 2.41
CA ASP A 72 -0.94 -5.57 3.64
C ASP A 72 -0.71 -7.09 3.70
N CYS A 73 -0.66 -7.63 4.92
CA CYS A 73 -0.72 -9.05 5.20
C CYS A 73 -2.18 -9.54 5.08
N VAL A 74 -2.48 -10.37 4.08
CA VAL A 74 -3.86 -10.78 3.78
C VAL A 74 -4.03 -12.30 3.79
N ARG A 75 -5.05 -12.78 4.52
CA ARG A 75 -5.32 -14.23 4.65
C ARG A 75 -6.22 -14.79 3.54
N VAL A 76 -5.83 -14.65 2.27
CA VAL A 76 -6.63 -15.01 1.07
C VAL A 76 -6.93 -16.50 0.84
N GLY A 77 -6.46 -17.40 1.71
CA GLY A 77 -6.67 -18.85 1.54
C GLY A 77 -5.85 -19.43 0.39
N LYS A 78 -4.82 -18.69 -0.05
CA LYS A 78 -3.81 -19.12 -1.01
C LYS A 78 -2.67 -19.82 -0.28
N PRO A 79 -1.74 -20.50 -0.99
CA PRO A 79 -0.52 -21.02 -0.36
C PRO A 79 0.25 -19.93 0.39
N PRO A 80 0.94 -20.25 1.49
CA PRO A 80 1.83 -19.33 2.19
C PRO A 80 2.79 -18.59 1.24
N ALA A 81 3.09 -17.32 1.55
CA ALA A 81 3.89 -16.39 0.74
C ALA A 81 3.33 -16.05 -0.66
N SER A 82 2.07 -16.39 -0.95
CA SER A 82 1.42 -15.93 -2.18
C SER A 82 1.23 -14.41 -2.17
N VAL A 83 1.73 -13.74 -3.21
CA VAL A 83 1.43 -12.33 -3.48
C VAL A 83 0.19 -12.24 -4.37
N VAL A 84 -0.77 -11.41 -3.97
CA VAL A 84 -2.00 -11.14 -4.70
C VAL A 84 -2.15 -9.65 -4.94
N VAL A 85 -2.80 -9.29 -6.04
CA VAL A 85 -3.16 -7.89 -6.34
C VAL A 85 -4.66 -7.84 -6.50
N LEU A 86 -5.31 -6.93 -5.78
CA LEU A 86 -6.75 -6.66 -5.86
C LEU A 86 -6.92 -5.21 -6.34
N GLN A 87 -7.84 -4.97 -7.26
CA GLN A 87 -8.05 -3.64 -7.84
C GLN A 87 -9.52 -3.24 -7.79
N ASP A 88 -9.75 -1.95 -7.55
CA ASP A 88 -11.04 -1.27 -7.70
C ASP A 88 -12.19 -2.05 -7.04
N ASP A 89 -13.16 -2.58 -7.81
CA ASP A 89 -14.35 -3.28 -7.27
C ASP A 89 -14.03 -4.53 -6.42
N GLU A 90 -12.85 -5.13 -6.59
CA GLU A 90 -12.40 -6.25 -5.76
C GLU A 90 -12.07 -5.81 -4.33
N VAL A 91 -11.69 -4.55 -4.13
CA VAL A 91 -11.22 -4.00 -2.86
C VAL A 91 -12.37 -3.86 -1.84
N PRO A 92 -13.51 -3.22 -2.16
CA PRO A 92 -14.66 -3.20 -1.26
C PRO A 92 -15.17 -4.61 -0.92
N ALA A 93 -15.16 -5.54 -1.89
CA ALA A 93 -15.57 -6.91 -1.66
C ALA A 93 -14.62 -7.65 -0.69
N PHE A 94 -13.33 -7.39 -0.79
CA PHE A 94 -12.31 -7.93 0.11
C PHE A 94 -12.54 -7.45 1.56
N PHE A 95 -12.71 -6.15 1.78
CA PHE A 95 -12.93 -5.61 3.14
C PHE A 95 -14.24 -6.07 3.78
N ARG A 96 -15.30 -6.27 3.00
CA ARG A 96 -16.58 -6.81 3.51
C ARG A 96 -16.48 -8.23 4.08
N THR A 97 -15.47 -8.99 3.68
CA THR A 97 -15.34 -10.43 4.00
C THR A 97 -14.24 -10.76 5.00
N ARG A 98 -13.35 -9.80 5.32
CA ARG A 98 -12.14 -10.01 6.12
C ARG A 98 -12.04 -8.95 7.21
N LEU A 99 -12.53 -9.29 8.41
CA LEU A 99 -12.46 -8.44 9.60
C LEU A 99 -11.39 -8.99 10.55
N SER A 100 -10.10 -8.69 10.30
CA SER A 100 -9.07 -8.74 11.35
C SER A 100 -9.14 -7.45 12.17
N PRO A 101 -8.88 -7.43 13.50
CA PRO A 101 -9.00 -6.23 14.34
C PRO A 101 -8.25 -4.98 13.82
N HIS A 102 -7.05 -5.11 13.25
CA HIS A 102 -6.34 -3.97 12.64
C HIS A 102 -6.86 -3.62 11.23
N GLN A 103 -7.48 -4.58 10.53
CA GLN A 103 -8.20 -4.36 9.28
C GLN A 103 -9.57 -3.70 9.51
N VAL A 104 -10.12 -3.74 10.72
CA VAL A 104 -11.33 -2.99 11.10
C VAL A 104 -11.09 -1.49 10.93
N GLY A 105 -9.97 -0.97 11.43
CA GLY A 105 -9.65 0.47 11.30
C GLY A 105 -9.53 0.94 9.85
N LEU A 106 -8.85 0.18 8.99
CA LEU A 106 -8.73 0.51 7.57
C LEU A 106 -10.06 0.34 6.81
N SER A 107 -10.85 -0.68 7.15
CA SER A 107 -12.18 -0.89 6.56
C SER A 107 -13.14 0.26 6.89
N ASP A 108 -13.10 0.76 8.12
CA ASP A 108 -13.91 1.89 8.57
C ASP A 108 -13.49 3.20 7.88
N VAL A 109 -12.19 3.42 7.67
CA VAL A 109 -11.67 4.53 6.87
C VAL A 109 -12.19 4.44 5.43
N PHE A 110 -12.05 3.28 4.77
CA PHE A 110 -12.58 3.09 3.42
C PHE A 110 -14.10 3.30 3.35
N ALA A 111 -14.85 2.73 4.30
CA ALA A 111 -16.29 2.92 4.37
C ALA A 111 -16.66 4.39 4.56
N THR A 112 -15.92 5.13 5.40
CA THR A 112 -16.12 6.56 5.61
C THR A 112 -15.90 7.34 4.33
N MET A 113 -14.78 7.13 3.63
CA MET A 113 -14.49 7.81 2.36
C MET A 113 -15.53 7.51 1.28
N LEU A 114 -16.05 6.27 1.22
CA LEU A 114 -17.14 5.90 0.31
C LEU A 114 -18.45 6.61 0.67
N LEU A 115 -18.79 6.71 1.97
CA LEU A 115 -20.00 7.39 2.45
C LEU A 115 -19.94 8.91 2.27
N THR A 116 -18.75 9.51 2.40
CA THR A 116 -18.53 10.95 2.21
C THR A 116 -18.31 11.35 0.75
N GLY A 117 -18.16 10.37 -0.16
CA GLY A 117 -17.90 10.62 -1.58
C GLY A 117 -16.49 11.13 -1.87
N ARG A 118 -15.54 10.84 -0.98
CA ARG A 118 -14.13 11.29 -1.03
C ARG A 118 -13.13 10.15 -1.21
N ALA A 119 -13.62 8.99 -1.64
CA ALA A 119 -12.77 7.83 -1.91
C ALA A 119 -11.77 8.11 -3.04
N PRO A 120 -10.55 7.53 -2.98
CA PRO A 120 -9.60 7.59 -4.08
C PRO A 120 -10.23 7.14 -5.41
N ARG A 121 -9.84 7.77 -6.51
CA ARG A 121 -10.31 7.41 -7.86
C ARG A 121 -9.93 5.99 -8.25
N ARG A 122 -8.77 5.52 -7.80
CA ARG A 122 -8.28 4.15 -7.98
C ARG A 122 -7.69 3.62 -6.68
N ILE A 123 -7.98 2.37 -6.37
CA ILE A 123 -7.44 1.69 -5.19
C ILE A 123 -6.86 0.34 -5.62
N VAL A 124 -5.63 0.08 -5.18
CA VAL A 124 -4.94 -1.19 -5.41
C VAL A 124 -4.45 -1.75 -4.08
N ILE A 125 -4.70 -3.02 -3.81
CA ILE A 125 -4.11 -3.74 -2.67
C ILE A 125 -3.10 -4.74 -3.20
N VAL A 126 -1.85 -4.63 -2.78
CA VAL A 126 -0.82 -5.66 -2.92
C VAL A 126 -0.79 -6.46 -1.62
N GLY A 127 -1.46 -7.59 -1.63
CA GLY A 127 -1.60 -8.44 -0.46
C GLY A 127 -0.59 -9.58 -0.43
N VAL A 128 -0.10 -9.96 0.75
CA VAL A 128 0.75 -11.15 0.93
C VAL A 128 0.12 -12.12 1.90
N GLN A 129 -0.01 -13.39 1.50
CA GLN A 129 -0.47 -14.47 2.38
C GLN A 129 0.63 -14.83 3.39
N PRO A 130 0.39 -14.71 4.70
CA PRO A 130 1.43 -15.01 5.71
C PRO A 130 1.77 -16.50 5.75
N VAL A 131 3.01 -16.79 6.14
CA VAL A 131 3.46 -18.11 6.56
C VAL A 131 3.21 -18.27 8.06
N GLU A 132 3.61 -17.27 8.84
CA GLU A 132 3.49 -17.26 10.28
C GLU A 132 2.99 -15.90 10.79
N VAL A 133 2.17 -15.93 11.84
CA VAL A 133 1.82 -14.73 12.61
C VAL A 133 1.98 -15.09 14.09
N SER A 134 3.16 -14.81 14.63
CA SER A 134 3.53 -15.04 16.03
C SER A 134 4.20 -13.79 16.62
N THR A 135 4.29 -13.71 17.94
CA THR A 135 4.88 -12.55 18.63
C THR A 135 6.41 -12.57 18.54
N ALA A 136 6.91 -12.15 17.38
CA ALA A 136 8.32 -11.96 17.10
C ALA A 136 8.50 -10.89 16.01
N MET A 137 9.65 -10.24 16.03
CA MET A 137 10.04 -9.27 15.00
C MET A 137 10.63 -9.99 13.79
N GLY A 138 10.43 -9.39 12.61
CA GLY A 138 11.04 -9.83 11.36
C GLY A 138 10.18 -10.79 10.56
N LEU A 139 10.40 -10.79 9.25
CA LEU A 139 9.65 -11.61 8.31
C LEU A 139 10.22 -13.03 8.25
N THR A 140 9.36 -14.01 7.95
CA THR A 140 9.81 -15.36 7.60
C THR A 140 10.65 -15.35 6.32
N ALA A 141 11.52 -16.34 6.14
CA ALA A 141 12.41 -16.43 4.98
C ALA A 141 11.63 -16.52 3.66
N GLU A 142 10.46 -17.14 3.70
CA GLU A 142 9.54 -17.27 2.57
C GLU A 142 8.95 -15.92 2.16
N ILE A 143 8.57 -15.07 3.11
CA ILE A 143 8.10 -13.71 2.82
C ILE A 143 9.25 -12.83 2.32
N GLU A 144 10.44 -12.95 2.93
CA GLU A 144 11.65 -12.27 2.45
C GLU A 144 11.96 -12.63 0.99
N ALA A 145 11.82 -13.92 0.63
CA ALA A 145 12.07 -14.40 -0.73
C ALA A 145 11.11 -13.82 -1.77
N VAL A 146 9.86 -13.50 -1.39
CA VAL A 146 8.87 -12.89 -2.31
C VAL A 146 8.82 -11.37 -2.23
N MET A 147 9.58 -10.73 -1.33
CA MET A 147 9.62 -9.27 -1.21
C MET A 147 9.96 -8.54 -2.54
N PRO A 148 10.88 -9.04 -3.39
CA PRO A 148 11.10 -8.44 -4.71
C PRO A 148 9.84 -8.44 -5.61
N GLN A 149 9.01 -9.48 -5.50
CA GLN A 149 7.74 -9.57 -6.23
C GLN A 149 6.72 -8.55 -5.71
N VAL A 150 6.68 -8.33 -4.39
CA VAL A 150 5.83 -7.30 -3.76
C VAL A 150 6.22 -5.91 -4.25
N ILE A 151 7.52 -5.59 -4.21
CA ILE A 151 8.06 -4.30 -4.68
C ILE A 151 7.75 -4.08 -6.17
N ASP A 152 7.90 -5.10 -7.01
CA ASP A 152 7.56 -4.97 -8.44
C ASP A 152 6.05 -4.78 -8.67
N ALA A 153 5.18 -5.45 -7.90
CA ALA A 153 3.74 -5.24 -7.96
C ALA A 153 3.35 -3.80 -7.58
N VAL A 154 3.96 -3.25 -6.52
CA VAL A 154 3.80 -1.84 -6.12
C VAL A 154 4.25 -0.90 -7.24
N ARG A 155 5.45 -1.12 -7.79
CA ARG A 155 5.99 -0.30 -8.89
C ARG A 155 5.07 -0.30 -10.11
N ARG A 156 4.51 -1.46 -10.48
CA ARG A 156 3.54 -1.59 -11.57
C ARG A 156 2.24 -0.84 -11.28
N ALA A 157 1.66 -1.01 -10.09
CA ALA A 157 0.45 -0.30 -9.68
C ALA A 157 0.62 1.22 -9.74
N LEU A 158 1.76 1.72 -9.22
CA LEU A 158 2.10 3.15 -9.28
C LEU A 158 2.27 3.64 -10.72
N ALA A 159 3.00 2.90 -11.56
CA ALA A 159 3.21 3.28 -12.96
C ALA A 159 1.89 3.30 -13.77
N GLU A 160 1.01 2.31 -13.56
CA GLU A 160 -0.31 2.25 -14.19
C GLU A 160 -1.24 3.38 -13.75
N GLY A 161 -1.05 3.92 -12.54
CA GLY A 161 -1.76 5.10 -12.06
C GLY A 161 -1.09 6.44 -12.41
N GLY A 162 0.01 6.44 -13.19
CA GLY A 162 0.68 7.67 -13.63
C GLY A 162 1.82 8.16 -12.73
N TYR A 163 2.26 7.34 -11.76
CA TYR A 163 3.34 7.65 -10.82
C TYR A 163 4.55 6.72 -11.01
N PRO A 164 5.22 6.75 -12.17
CA PRO A 164 6.35 5.86 -12.41
C PRO A 164 7.50 6.15 -11.44
N THR A 165 8.02 5.10 -10.80
CA THR A 165 9.20 5.18 -9.94
C THR A 165 10.38 4.46 -10.60
N GLN A 166 11.60 4.87 -10.23
CA GLN A 166 12.83 4.23 -10.67
C GLN A 166 13.65 3.80 -9.45
N PRO A 167 14.28 2.61 -9.47
CA PRO A 167 15.26 2.27 -8.46
C PRO A 167 16.38 3.32 -8.44
N ARG A 168 16.73 3.79 -7.24
CA ARG A 168 17.88 4.67 -7.04
C ARG A 168 19.12 3.96 -7.56
N LYS A 169 19.91 4.68 -8.35
CA LYS A 169 21.25 4.21 -8.69
C LYS A 169 22.02 4.09 -7.37
N VAL A 170 22.45 2.88 -7.04
CA VAL A 170 23.46 2.69 -6.00
C VAL A 170 24.69 3.42 -6.48
N VAL A 171 24.98 4.58 -5.91
CA VAL A 171 26.28 5.21 -6.10
C VAL A 171 27.25 4.26 -5.41
N ALA A 172 27.96 3.44 -6.19
CA ALA A 172 29.06 2.65 -5.68
C ALA A 172 30.07 3.66 -5.09
N GLY A 173 30.03 3.82 -3.77
CA GLY A 173 30.95 4.66 -3.04
C GLY A 173 32.38 4.18 -3.31
N ALA A 174 33.20 5.12 -3.77
CA ALA A 174 34.62 4.95 -3.96
C ALA A 174 35.28 4.31 -2.74
N HIS A 175 36.16 3.35 -3.01
CA HIS A 175 37.10 2.77 -2.05
C HIS A 175 38.04 3.83 -1.46
#